data_AF-A0A6B2Z6F5-F1
#
_entry.id   AF-A0A6B2Z6F5-F1
#
_cell.length_a   1.000
_cell.length_b   1.000
_cell.length_c   1.000
_cell.angle_alpha   90.00
_cell.angle_beta   90.00
_cell.angle_gamma   90.00
#
_symmetry.space_group_name_H-M   'P 1'
#
loop_
_entity.id
_entity.type
_entity.pdbx_description
1 polymer ?
#
loop_
_entity_poly.entity_id
_entity_poly.type
_entity_poly.pdbx_seq_one_letter_code
_entity_poly.pdbx_strand_id
1 'polypeptide(L)'
;MKSPETDGGRAKVLAAALRTWTTVDNDPEPPVARLEIRYPPAWAFTSTNPITARQQQRLLAFLRDDLAENRPGHSTPERAAAVIHGLINEHAAAGRTRITTADLAEAAPRIGRSRTWIAAHVTDLVDAGVLHETRRIDTFRIN
;
A
#
# COMPACT_ATOMS: atom_id res chain seq x y z
N MET A 1 -18.98 -12.19 17.09
CA MET A 1 -17.96 -13.05 16.44
C MET A 1 -18.49 -13.45 15.07
N LYS A 2 -17.86 -12.99 13.97
CA LYS A 2 -18.16 -13.54 12.63
C LYS A 2 -17.51 -14.92 12.55
N SER A 3 -18.25 -15.90 12.04
CA SER A 3 -17.78 -17.29 12.01
C SER A 3 -16.56 -17.40 11.08
N PRO A 4 -15.45 -18.04 11.51
CA PRO A 4 -14.25 -18.18 10.69
C PRO A 4 -14.49 -18.92 9.36
N GLU A 5 -15.56 -19.72 9.27
CA GLU A 5 -15.99 -20.38 8.04
C GLU A 5 -16.45 -19.39 6.96
N THR A 6 -17.08 -18.28 7.37
CA THR A 6 -17.56 -17.24 6.45
C THR A 6 -16.39 -16.42 5.89
N ASP A 7 -15.37 -16.15 6.70
CA ASP A 7 -14.18 -15.39 6.28
C ASP A 7 -13.27 -16.22 5.36
N GLY A 8 -13.13 -17.53 5.63
CA GLY A 8 -12.41 -18.45 4.74
C GLY A 8 -13.08 -18.62 3.36
N GLY A 9 -14.41 -18.67 3.31
CA GLY A 9 -15.17 -18.71 2.04
C GLY A 9 -14.99 -17.44 1.21
N ARG A 10 -15.05 -16.27 1.84
CA ARG A 10 -14.82 -14.98 1.17
C ARG A 10 -13.40 -14.84 0.63
N ALA A 11 -12.40 -15.26 1.40
CA ALA A 11 -11.01 -15.23 0.97
C ALA A 11 -10.75 -16.11 -0.27
N LYS A 12 -11.39 -17.29 -0.36
CA LYS A 12 -11.30 -18.17 -1.54
C LYS A 12 -11.92 -17.53 -2.78
N VAL A 13 -13.08 -16.88 -2.64
CA VAL A 13 -13.75 -16.18 -3.76
C VAL A 13 -12.88 -15.02 -4.26
N LEU A 14 -12.30 -14.23 -3.36
CA LEU A 14 -11.39 -13.15 -3.71
C LEU A 14 -10.12 -13.68 -4.40
N ALA A 15 -9.52 -14.76 -3.88
CA ALA A 15 -8.35 -15.39 -4.48
C ALA A 15 -8.64 -15.88 -5.92
N ALA A 16 -9.80 -16.49 -6.15
CA ALA A 16 -10.23 -16.92 -7.48
C ALA A 16 -10.47 -15.72 -8.41
N ALA A 17 -11.11 -14.65 -7.93
CA ALA A 17 -11.36 -13.44 -8.70
C ALA A 17 -10.04 -12.75 -9.12
N LEU A 18 -9.09 -12.60 -8.20
CA LEU A 18 -7.77 -12.01 -8.49
C LEU A 18 -6.99 -12.82 -9.52
N ARG A 19 -7.01 -14.16 -9.40
CA ARG A 19 -6.40 -15.05 -10.40
C ARG A 19 -7.01 -14.82 -11.79
N THR A 20 -8.34 -14.85 -11.90
CA THR A 20 -9.04 -14.64 -13.18
C THR A 20 -8.72 -13.26 -13.77
N TRP A 21 -8.75 -12.21 -12.95
CA TRP A 21 -8.42 -10.84 -13.38
C TRP A 21 -7.01 -10.75 -13.98
N THR A 22 -6.00 -11.31 -13.32
CA THR A 22 -4.61 -11.31 -13.84
C THR A 22 -4.43 -12.10 -15.14
N THR A 23 -5.31 -13.08 -15.41
CA THR A 23 -5.21 -13.92 -16.62
C THR A 23 -6.03 -13.43 -17.81
N VAL A 24 -7.09 -12.64 -17.59
CA VAL A 24 -7.97 -12.14 -18.66
C VAL A 24 -7.50 -10.79 -19.19
N ASP A 25 -6.83 -10.00 -18.34
CA ASP A 25 -6.22 -8.73 -18.73
C ASP A 25 -4.91 -8.99 -19.50
N ASN A 26 -5.02 -9.27 -20.81
CA ASN A 26 -3.89 -9.48 -21.71
C ASN A 26 -3.15 -8.16 -21.97
N ASP A 27 -2.44 -7.68 -20.96
CA ASP A 27 -1.54 -6.55 -21.09
C ASP A 27 -0.31 -6.97 -21.93
N PRO A 28 -0.01 -6.30 -23.06
CA PRO A 28 1.11 -6.67 -23.92
C PRO A 28 2.49 -6.38 -23.30
N GLU A 29 2.55 -5.66 -22.17
CA GLU A 29 3.80 -5.36 -21.48
C GLU A 29 4.42 -6.61 -20.80
N PRO A 30 5.75 -6.69 -20.70
CA PRO A 30 6.41 -7.78 -19.98
C PRO A 30 6.08 -7.71 -18.48
N PRO A 31 6.01 -8.85 -17.77
CA PRO A 31 5.79 -8.86 -16.33
C PRO A 31 6.99 -8.27 -15.58
N VAL A 32 6.73 -7.48 -14.55
CA VAL A 32 7.76 -6.86 -13.70
C VAL A 32 7.71 -7.36 -12.25
N ALA A 33 6.59 -7.97 -11.84
CA ALA A 33 6.38 -8.47 -10.49
C ALA A 33 5.62 -9.79 -10.49
N ARG A 34 5.55 -10.41 -9.31
CA ARG A 34 4.81 -11.66 -9.06
C ARG A 34 3.80 -11.43 -7.95
N LEU A 35 2.52 -11.66 -8.24
CA LEU A 35 1.46 -11.64 -7.24
C LEU A 35 1.33 -13.02 -6.61
N GLU A 36 1.66 -13.12 -5.32
CA GLU A 36 1.40 -14.32 -4.52
C GLU A 36 0.04 -14.22 -3.84
N ILE A 37 -0.83 -15.20 -4.10
CA ILE A 37 -2.15 -15.28 -3.49
C ILE A 37 -2.15 -16.39 -2.43
N ARG A 38 -2.53 -16.03 -1.19
CA ARG A 38 -2.62 -16.92 -0.03
C ARG A 38 -3.94 -16.68 0.69
N TYR A 39 -4.53 -17.72 1.30
CA TYR A 39 -5.76 -17.58 2.09
C TYR A 39 -5.73 -18.42 3.39
N PRO A 40 -6.43 -17.99 4.46
CA PRO A 40 -6.49 -18.69 5.76
C PRO A 40 -7.16 -20.08 5.66
N PRO A 41 -6.98 -20.98 6.65
CA PRO A 41 -6.39 -20.75 7.97
C PRO A 41 -4.86 -20.83 8.03
N ALA A 42 -4.23 -21.57 7.12
CA ALA A 42 -2.77 -21.79 7.13
C ALA A 42 -2.00 -20.90 6.14
N TRP A 43 -2.65 -19.86 5.58
CA TRP A 43 -2.09 -19.05 4.49
C TRP A 43 -1.59 -19.91 3.32
N ALA A 44 -2.38 -20.93 2.99
CA ALA A 44 -2.01 -21.90 1.98
C ALA A 44 -1.75 -21.19 0.64
N PHE A 45 -0.60 -21.50 0.05
CA PHE A 45 -0.23 -20.99 -1.26
C PHE A 45 -1.27 -21.41 -2.30
N THR A 46 -1.75 -20.45 -3.09
CA THR A 46 -2.76 -20.72 -4.12
C THR A 46 -2.17 -20.59 -5.52
N SER A 47 -1.47 -19.49 -5.78
CA SER A 47 -0.87 -19.23 -7.09
C SER A 47 0.13 -18.10 -7.02
N THR A 48 1.11 -18.14 -7.93
CA THR A 48 1.96 -17.00 -8.26
C THR A 48 1.63 -16.58 -9.69
N ASN A 49 1.10 -15.38 -9.87
CA ASN A 49 0.79 -14.85 -11.20
C ASN A 49 1.78 -13.75 -11.56
N PRO A 50 2.47 -13.82 -12.71
CA PRO A 50 3.27 -12.70 -13.20
C PRO A 50 2.32 -11.54 -13.53
N ILE A 51 2.69 -10.32 -13.15
CA ILE A 51 1.90 -9.11 -13.41
C ILE A 51 2.77 -8.02 -14.05
N THR A 52 2.18 -7.24 -14.96
CA THR A 52 2.81 -6.07 -15.58
C THR A 52 2.87 -4.88 -14.60
N ALA A 53 3.63 -3.84 -14.94
CA ALA A 53 3.71 -2.63 -14.14
C ALA A 53 2.33 -1.93 -14.02
N ARG A 54 1.58 -1.91 -15.12
CA ARG A 54 0.22 -1.34 -15.18
C ARG A 54 -0.77 -2.14 -14.33
N GLN A 55 -0.76 -3.47 -14.42
CA GLN A 55 -1.58 -4.33 -13.57
C GLN A 55 -1.23 -4.14 -12.09
N GLN A 56 0.06 -4.07 -11.75
CA GLN A 56 0.49 -3.77 -10.39
C GLN A 56 -0.04 -2.42 -9.89
N GLN A 57 0.07 -1.35 -10.69
CA GLN A 57 -0.45 -0.03 -10.33
C GLN A 57 -1.96 -0.04 -10.12
N ARG A 58 -2.72 -0.70 -11.01
CA ARG A 58 -4.18 -0.82 -10.90
C ARG A 58 -4.61 -1.59 -9.66
N LEU A 59 -3.94 -2.72 -9.38
CA LEU A 59 -4.22 -3.51 -8.17
C LEU A 59 -3.92 -2.70 -6.91
N LEU A 60 -2.78 -2.00 -6.86
CA LEU A 60 -2.43 -1.14 -5.73
C LEU A 60 -3.44 0.00 -5.56
N ALA A 61 -3.88 0.63 -6.65
CA ALA A 61 -4.91 1.68 -6.60
C ALA A 61 -6.23 1.12 -6.03
N PHE A 62 -6.72 0.00 -6.55
CA PHE A 62 -7.95 -0.63 -6.06
C PHE A 62 -7.85 -1.00 -4.56
N LEU A 63 -6.74 -1.61 -4.14
CA LEU A 63 -6.52 -1.94 -2.73
C LEU A 63 -6.44 -0.68 -1.85
N ARG A 64 -5.88 0.42 -2.35
CA ARG A 64 -5.82 1.70 -1.62
C ARG A 64 -7.21 2.29 -1.44
N ASP A 65 -8.05 2.24 -2.47
CA ASP A 65 -9.41 2.77 -2.43
C ASP A 65 -10.29 1.94 -1.49
N ASP A 66 -10.25 0.61 -1.59
CA ASP A 66 -10.95 -0.30 -0.68
C ASP A 66 -10.50 -0.11 0.78
N LEU A 67 -9.19 0.07 1.00
CA LEU A 67 -8.64 0.36 2.32
C LEU A 67 -9.01 1.76 2.82
N ALA A 68 -9.26 2.74 1.95
CA ALA A 68 -9.70 4.07 2.34
C ALA A 68 -11.19 4.09 2.69
N GLU A 69 -12.02 3.38 1.92
CA GLU A 69 -13.47 3.29 2.09
C GLU A 69 -13.87 2.49 3.33
N ASN A 70 -13.14 1.42 3.67
CA ASN A 70 -13.50 0.48 4.73
C ASN A 70 -12.78 0.71 6.08
N ARG A 71 -12.11 1.85 6.31
CA ARG A 71 -11.36 2.09 7.56
C ARG A 71 -12.16 2.84 8.63
N PRO A 72 -12.03 2.46 9.91
CA PRO A 72 -12.48 3.31 11.02
C PRO A 72 -11.66 4.60 10.97
N GLY A 73 -12.29 5.74 11.29
CA GLY A 73 -11.65 7.07 11.22
C GLY A 73 -10.35 7.24 12.02
N HIS A 74 -9.90 6.24 12.77
CA HIS A 74 -8.69 6.20 13.59
C HIS A 74 -7.88 4.91 13.32
N SER A 75 -6.65 5.07 12.81
CA SER A 75 -5.65 4.00 12.61
C SER A 75 -4.74 3.89 13.85
N THR A 76 -4.11 2.73 14.14
CA THR A 76 -3.07 2.66 15.20
C THR A 76 -1.80 3.38 14.74
N PRO A 77 -0.91 3.83 15.66
CA PRO A 77 0.33 4.53 15.26
C PRO A 77 1.20 3.65 14.34
N GLU A 78 1.29 2.36 14.64
CA GLU A 78 2.12 1.40 13.90
C GLU A 78 1.59 1.21 12.47
N ARG A 79 0.26 1.13 12.32
CA ARG A 79 -0.37 1.02 11.01
C ARG A 79 -0.23 2.30 10.19
N ALA A 80 -0.36 3.46 10.84
CA ALA A 80 -0.14 4.76 10.20
C ALA A 80 1.32 4.92 9.73
N ALA A 81 2.29 4.53 10.57
CA ALA A 81 3.71 4.49 10.21
C ALA A 81 3.97 3.54 9.03
N ALA A 82 3.41 2.32 9.05
CA ALA A 82 3.55 1.37 7.95
C ALA A 82 3.02 1.92 6.61
N VAL A 83 1.94 2.70 6.63
CA VAL A 83 1.42 3.37 5.42
C VAL A 83 2.40 4.44 4.92
N ILE A 84 2.98 5.25 5.80
CA ILE A 84 3.96 6.29 5.42
C ILE A 84 5.24 5.65 4.88
N HIS A 85 5.76 4.61 5.52
CA HIS A 85 6.90 3.84 5.01
C HIS A 85 6.61 3.18 3.66
N GLY A 86 5.41 2.62 3.49
CA GLY A 86 4.96 2.09 2.20
C GLY A 86 4.97 3.14 1.11
N LEU A 87 4.44 4.33 1.38
CA LEU A 87 4.46 5.47 0.43
C LEU A 87 5.89 5.88 0.05
N ILE A 88 6.80 5.96 1.01
CA ILE A 88 8.21 6.27 0.76
C ILE A 88 8.84 5.22 -0.16
N ASN A 89 8.66 3.93 0.14
CA ASN A 89 9.19 2.83 -0.65
C ASN A 89 8.61 2.80 -2.07
N GLU A 90 7.32 3.10 -2.23
CA GLU A 90 6.66 3.19 -3.53
C GLU A 90 7.23 4.34 -4.37
N HIS A 91 7.45 5.51 -3.76
CA HIS A 91 8.09 6.64 -4.43
C HIS A 91 9.52 6.30 -4.86
N ALA A 92 10.31 5.69 -3.97
CA ALA A 92 11.67 5.25 -4.28
C ALA A 92 11.69 4.22 -5.42
N ALA A 93 10.80 3.22 -5.38
CA ALA A 93 10.66 2.20 -6.43
C ALA A 93 10.23 2.80 -7.78
N ALA A 94 9.47 3.90 -7.77
CA ALA A 94 9.12 4.67 -8.95
C ALA A 94 10.25 5.63 -9.43
N GLY A 95 11.45 5.55 -8.85
CA GLY A 95 12.59 6.41 -9.18
C GLY A 95 12.48 7.83 -8.65
N ARG A 96 11.50 8.13 -7.79
CA ARG A 96 11.37 9.45 -7.16
C ARG A 96 12.33 9.52 -5.98
N THR A 97 13.11 10.59 -5.93
CA THR A 97 14.06 10.87 -4.84
C THR A 97 13.49 11.78 -3.76
N ARG A 98 12.20 12.15 -3.88
CA ARG A 98 11.54 13.15 -3.02
C ARG A 98 10.10 12.76 -2.72
N ILE A 99 9.68 13.18 -1.53
CA ILE A 99 8.30 13.13 -1.04
C ILE A 99 7.92 14.52 -0.53
N THR A 100 6.68 14.93 -0.75
CA THR A 100 6.16 16.24 -0.34
C THR A 100 5.06 16.10 0.70
N THR A 101 4.75 17.18 1.42
CA THR A 101 3.58 17.19 2.32
C THR A 101 2.26 17.02 1.56
N ALA A 102 2.20 17.38 0.27
CA ALA A 102 1.06 17.12 -0.59
C ALA A 102 0.85 15.60 -0.81
N ASP A 103 1.92 14.84 -1.05
CA ASP A 103 1.85 13.36 -1.17
C ASP A 103 1.32 12.73 0.13
N LEU A 104 1.76 13.25 1.29
CA LEU A 104 1.27 12.82 2.60
C LEU A 104 -0.18 13.23 2.86
N ALA A 105 -0.60 14.41 2.38
CA ALA A 105 -1.97 14.90 2.50
C ALA A 105 -2.94 14.07 1.63
N GLU A 106 -2.54 13.69 0.42
CA GLU A 106 -3.27 12.75 -0.43
C GLU A 106 -3.37 11.37 0.22
N ALA A 107 -2.33 10.95 0.95
CA ALA A 107 -2.35 9.72 1.73
C ALA A 107 -3.10 9.84 3.06
N ALA A 108 -3.48 11.04 3.53
CA ALA A 108 -4.05 11.25 4.86
C ALA A 108 -5.28 10.40 5.17
N PRO A 109 -6.25 10.19 4.25
CA PRO A 109 -7.37 9.27 4.48
C PRO A 109 -6.91 7.84 4.77
N ARG A 110 -5.83 7.39 4.10
CA ARG A 110 -5.24 6.07 4.30
C ARG A 110 -4.44 5.99 5.60
N ILE A 111 -3.74 7.06 5.98
CA ILE A 111 -2.97 7.11 7.22
C ILE A 111 -3.91 7.02 8.43
N GLY A 112 -5.08 7.67 8.36
CA GLY A 112 -6.11 7.60 9.41
C GLY A 112 -5.66 8.24 10.73
N ARG A 113 -4.84 9.29 10.66
CA ARG A 113 -4.31 10.06 11.81
C ARG A 113 -4.42 11.56 11.55
N SER A 114 -4.33 12.34 12.63
CA SER A 114 -4.34 13.81 12.55
C SER A 114 -3.10 14.32 11.81
N ARG A 115 -3.22 15.51 11.20
CA ARG A 115 -2.08 16.20 10.56
C ARG A 115 -0.94 16.45 11.54
N THR A 116 -1.25 16.77 12.80
CA THR A 116 -0.25 16.97 13.86
C THR A 116 0.54 15.71 14.15
N TRP A 117 -0.13 14.54 14.18
CA TRP A 117 0.56 13.27 14.35
C TRP A 117 1.45 12.95 13.14
N ILE A 118 0.95 13.19 11.92
CA ILE A 118 1.73 12.98 10.69
C ILE A 118 2.98 13.86 10.70
N ALA A 119 2.85 15.14 11.07
CA ALA A 119 3.98 16.06 11.15
C ALA A 119 5.04 15.59 12.17
N ALA A 120 4.61 15.20 13.38
CA ALA A 120 5.52 14.66 14.39
C ALA A 120 6.24 13.40 13.89
N HIS A 121 5.51 12.49 13.23
CA HIS A 121 6.11 11.28 12.70
C HIS A 121 7.08 11.53 11.54
N VAL A 122 6.84 12.57 10.71
CA VAL A 122 7.81 13.00 9.70
C VAL A 122 9.10 13.52 10.34
N THR A 123 9.00 14.26 11.45
CA THR A 123 10.18 14.65 12.25
C THR A 123 10.95 13.42 12.74
N ASP A 124 10.25 12.41 13.28
CA ASP A 124 10.90 11.15 13.71
C ASP A 124 11.66 10.47 12.54
N LEU A 125 11.10 10.50 11.33
CA LEU A 125 11.73 9.93 10.13
C LEU A 125 12.96 10.72 9.67
N VAL A 126 12.98 12.03 9.90
CA VAL A 126 14.15 12.89 9.65
C VAL A 126 15.24 12.58 10.67
N ASP A 127 14.89 12.51 11.95
CA ASP A 127 15.82 12.19 13.04
C ASP A 127 16.42 10.79 12.89
N ALA A 128 15.63 9.83 12.38
CA ALA A 128 16.08 8.47 12.06
C ALA A 128 16.92 8.36 10.76
N GLY A 129 17.06 9.44 9.99
CA GLY A 129 17.82 9.45 8.73
C GLY A 129 17.15 8.72 7.56
N VAL A 130 15.84 8.46 7.66
CA VAL A 130 15.03 7.89 6.56
C VAL A 130 14.67 8.97 5.54
N LEU A 131 14.42 10.20 6.03
CA LEU A 131 14.16 11.38 5.23
C LEU A 131 15.19 12.47 5.53
N HIS A 132 15.47 13.32 4.55
CA HIS A 132 16.25 14.53 4.74
C HIS A 132 15.45 15.76 4.34
N GLU A 133 15.40 16.77 5.19
CA GLU A 133 14.85 18.06 4.83
C GLU A 133 15.59 18.64 3.62
N THR A 134 14.84 19.20 2.69
CA THR A 134 15.43 19.91 1.56
C THR A 134 15.34 21.42 1.78
N ARG A 135 16.09 22.20 0.99
CA ARG A 135 15.97 23.67 1.02
C ARG A 135 14.59 24.19 0.64
N ARG A 136 13.76 23.35 -0.01
CA ARG A 136 12.39 23.67 -0.35
C ARG A 136 11.50 23.23 0.80
N ILE A 137 10.76 24.19 1.36
CA ILE A 137 9.74 23.94 2.38
C ILE A 137 8.78 22.86 1.84
N ASP A 138 8.28 22.02 2.75
CA ASP A 138 7.32 20.95 2.44
C ASP A 138 7.84 19.81 1.54
N THR A 139 9.16 19.72 1.35
CA THR A 139 9.78 18.70 0.50
C THR A 139 10.91 18.00 1.25
N PHE A 140 10.86 16.67 1.25
CA PHE A 140 11.83 15.78 1.89
C PHE A 140 12.49 14.88 0.85
N ARG A 141 13.80 14.70 0.95
CA ARG A 141 14.56 13.76 0.13
C ARG A 141 14.50 12.38 0.78
N ILE A 142 14.29 11.35 -0.04
CA ILE A 142 14.31 9.95 0.35
C ILE A 142 15.77 9.46 0.32
N ASN A 143 16.18 8.69 1.33
CA ASN A 143 17.50 8.06 1.41
C ASN A 143 17.55 6.77 0.58
#